data_AF-A0A3B9K0A0-F1
#
_entry.id   AF-A0A3B9K0A0-F1
#
_cell.length_a   1.000
_cell.length_b   1.000
_cell.length_c   1.000
_cell.angle_alpha   90.00
_cell.angle_beta   90.00
_cell.angle_gamma   90.00
#
_symmetry.space_group_name_H-M   'P 1'
#
loop_
_entity.id
_entity.type
_entity.pdbx_description
1 polymer ?
#
loop_
_entity_poly.entity_id
_entity_poly.type
_entity_poly.pdbx_seq_one_letter_code
_entity_poly.pdbx_strand_id
1 'polypeptide(L)'
;TDQAEGAKPGLNLPAALDFITAIGTEVRPKYGWTDVARFSAMGIPAVNYGPGDPSLAHADNENVPVGHLIDVEAGLRAWLSL
;
A
#
# COMPACT_ATOMS: atom_id res chain seq x y z
N THR A 1 26.48 4.69 -7.05
CA THR A 1 25.62 3.50 -7.12
C THR A 1 24.26 3.93 -6.63
N ASP A 2 23.20 3.72 -7.40
CA ASP A 2 21.84 4.05 -6.98
C ASP A 2 21.32 2.89 -6.12
N GLN A 3 21.35 3.07 -4.80
CA GLN A 3 20.87 2.08 -3.83
C GLN A 3 20.01 2.78 -2.80
N ALA A 4 18.83 2.23 -2.58
CA ALA A 4 17.90 2.69 -1.58
C ALA A 4 17.45 1.50 -0.72
N GLU A 5 17.27 1.73 0.57
CA GLU A 5 16.82 0.69 1.50
C GLU A 5 15.37 0.28 1.19
N GLY A 6 15.09 -1.02 1.23
CA GLY A 6 13.75 -1.56 1.09
C GLY A 6 12.95 -1.47 2.39
N ALA A 7 11.62 -1.46 2.29
CA ALA A 7 10.73 -1.55 3.44
C ALA A 7 10.27 -2.99 3.67
N LYS A 8 10.31 -3.47 4.92
CA LYS A 8 9.65 -4.72 5.29
C LYS A 8 8.17 -4.42 5.59
N PRO A 9 7.20 -5.14 5.00
CA PRO A 9 5.77 -4.85 5.17
C PRO A 9 5.22 -5.12 6.57
N GLY A 10 6.01 -5.70 7.49
CA GLY A 10 5.56 -5.95 8.86
C GLY A 10 4.41 -6.95 8.98
N LEU A 11 4.28 -7.91 8.04
CA LEU A 11 3.18 -8.88 7.96
C LEU A 11 3.03 -9.80 9.17
N ASN A 12 3.96 -9.75 10.11
CA ASN A 12 3.91 -10.46 11.38
C ASN A 12 3.27 -9.63 12.51
N LEU A 13 2.82 -8.42 12.24
CA LEU A 13 2.23 -7.51 13.23
C LEU A 13 0.71 -7.62 13.23
N PRO A 14 0.06 -7.60 14.41
CA PRO A 14 -1.41 -7.68 14.50
C PRO A 14 -2.11 -6.64 13.63
N ALA A 15 -1.68 -5.37 13.70
CA ALA A 15 -2.27 -4.29 12.91
C ALA A 15 -2.19 -4.53 11.39
N ALA A 16 -1.11 -5.13 10.90
CA ALA A 16 -0.96 -5.46 9.48
C ALA A 16 -1.89 -6.62 9.07
N LEU A 17 -2.02 -7.64 9.92
CA LEU A 17 -2.92 -8.78 9.70
C LEU A 17 -4.39 -8.36 9.72
N ASP A 18 -4.77 -7.49 10.65
CA ASP A 18 -6.12 -6.91 10.74
C ASP A 18 -6.42 -6.09 9.50
N PHE A 19 -5.45 -5.28 9.04
CA PHE A 19 -5.58 -4.49 7.82
C PHE A 19 -5.78 -5.38 6.59
N ILE A 20 -4.95 -6.42 6.43
CA ILE A 20 -5.05 -7.37 5.31
C ILE A 20 -6.40 -8.09 5.30
N THR A 21 -6.87 -8.47 6.48
CA THR A 21 -8.18 -9.11 6.65
C THR A 21 -9.30 -8.15 6.27
N ALA A 22 -9.22 -6.88 6.70
CA ALA A 22 -10.24 -5.86 6.41
C ALA A 22 -10.33 -5.50 4.93
N ILE A 23 -9.20 -5.40 4.22
CA ILE A 23 -9.19 -5.06 2.79
C ILE A 23 -9.49 -6.26 1.88
N GLY A 24 -9.30 -7.49 2.36
CA GLY A 24 -9.61 -8.72 1.62
C GLY A 24 -8.80 -8.94 0.34
N THR A 25 -7.65 -8.27 0.19
CA THR A 25 -6.80 -8.34 -1.00
C THR A 25 -5.51 -9.11 -0.76
N GLU A 26 -5.01 -9.80 -1.79
CA GLU A 26 -3.70 -10.45 -1.76
C GLU A 26 -2.55 -9.43 -1.67
N VAL A 27 -1.66 -9.62 -0.71
CA VAL A 27 -0.46 -8.78 -0.54
C VAL A 27 0.57 -9.11 -1.62
N ARG A 28 1.10 -8.07 -2.28
CA ARG A 28 2.17 -8.19 -3.27
C ARG A 28 3.38 -7.32 -2.90
N PRO A 29 4.61 -7.75 -3.23
CA PRO A 29 5.79 -6.91 -3.05
C PRO A 29 5.71 -5.68 -3.97
N LYS A 30 6.16 -4.53 -3.46
CA LYS A 30 6.39 -3.33 -4.26
C LYS A 30 7.85 -3.31 -4.71
N TYR A 31 8.09 -3.46 -6.01
CA TYR A 31 9.45 -3.50 -6.57
C TYR A 31 10.07 -2.11 -6.81
N GLY A 32 9.26 -1.05 -6.82
CA GLY A 32 9.73 0.34 -6.90
C GLY A 32 9.97 0.96 -5.52
N TRP A 33 10.93 1.89 -5.43
CA TRP A 33 11.14 2.68 -4.21
C TRP A 33 9.97 3.65 -3.98
N THR A 34 9.58 3.81 -2.72
CA THR A 34 8.53 4.74 -2.28
C THR A 34 8.91 5.32 -0.93
N ASP A 35 8.28 6.42 -0.52
CA ASP A 35 8.51 7.03 0.80
C ASP A 35 8.21 6.08 1.98
N VAL A 36 7.52 4.95 1.76
CA VAL A 36 7.35 3.84 2.73
C VAL A 36 8.70 3.38 3.31
N ALA A 37 9.79 3.41 2.53
CA ALA A 37 11.13 3.09 3.01
C ALA A 37 11.60 4.01 4.15
N ARG A 38 11.19 5.29 4.14
CA ARG A 38 11.54 6.25 5.20
C ARG A 38 10.91 5.88 6.54
N PHE A 39 9.72 5.30 6.54
CA PHE A 39 9.09 4.78 7.76
C PHE A 39 9.87 3.60 8.32
N SER A 40 10.32 2.67 7.46
CA SER A 40 11.15 1.54 7.88
C SER A 40 12.48 2.00 8.49
N ALA A 41 13.11 3.05 7.96
CA ALA A 41 14.31 3.65 8.54
C ALA A 41 14.06 4.22 9.96
N MET A 42 12.82 4.61 10.28
CA MET A 42 12.40 5.03 11.61
C MET A 42 11.90 3.87 12.49
N GLY A 43 12.00 2.62 12.02
CA GLY A 43 11.48 1.45 12.71
C GLY A 43 9.95 1.33 12.68
N ILE A 44 9.28 2.08 11.79
CA ILE A 44 7.83 2.09 11.62
C ILE A 44 7.46 1.19 10.42
N PRO A 45 6.73 0.09 10.65
CA PRO A 45 6.17 -0.75 9.58
C PRO A 45 5.16 0.05 8.74
N ALA A 46 5.25 -0.05 7.43
CA ALA A 46 4.39 0.67 6.51
C ALA A 46 4.15 -0.13 5.22
N VAL A 47 3.03 0.15 4.56
CA VAL A 47 2.59 -0.52 3.32
C VAL A 47 2.16 0.51 2.28
N ASN A 48 2.21 0.13 1.01
CA ASN A 48 1.61 0.90 -0.07
C ASN A 48 0.18 0.38 -0.31
N TYR A 49 -0.82 1.25 -0.20
CA TYR A 49 -2.22 0.91 -0.47
C TYR A 49 -2.91 2.10 -1.15
N GLY A 50 -3.51 1.87 -2.31
CA GLY A 50 -4.12 2.94 -3.09
C GLY A 50 -4.81 2.43 -4.35
N PRO A 51 -5.64 3.27 -4.99
CA PRO A 51 -6.45 2.90 -6.14
C PRO A 51 -5.66 2.97 -7.45
N GLY A 52 -6.17 2.31 -8.48
CA GLY A 52 -5.68 2.42 -9.85
C GLY A 52 -4.53 1.48 -10.22
N ASP A 53 -4.15 1.51 -11.50
CA ASP A 53 -3.02 0.74 -12.02
C ASP A 53 -1.75 1.59 -11.90
N PRO A 54 -0.75 1.17 -11.10
CA PRO A 54 0.48 1.93 -10.93
C PRO A 54 1.32 2.03 -12.20
N SER A 55 1.07 1.20 -13.23
CA SER A 55 1.78 1.28 -14.51
C SER A 55 1.35 2.46 -15.39
N LEU A 56 0.18 3.06 -15.10
CA LEU A 56 -0.34 4.22 -15.82
C LEU A 56 0.08 5.56 -15.18
N ALA A 57 0.78 5.53 -14.04
CA ALA A 57 1.27 6.74 -13.42
C ALA A 57 2.24 7.48 -14.35
N HIS A 58 2.04 8.80 -14.48
CA HIS A 58 2.84 9.69 -15.33
C HIS A 58 2.77 9.37 -16.85
N ALA A 59 1.73 8.66 -17.29
CA ALA A 59 1.48 8.42 -18.71
C ALA A 59 0.38 9.36 -19.25
N ASP A 60 0.37 9.62 -20.57
CA ASP A 60 -0.65 10.47 -21.21
C ASP A 60 -2.08 9.97 -20.98
N ASN A 61 -2.24 8.66 -20.77
CA ASN A 61 -3.50 8.00 -20.47
C ASN A 61 -3.65 7.65 -18.98
N GLU A 62 -2.99 8.36 -18.07
CA GLU A 62 -3.15 8.16 -16.63
C GLU A 62 -4.63 8.27 -16.24
N ASN A 63 -5.18 7.17 -15.72
CA ASN A 63 -6.57 7.10 -15.29
C ASN A 63 -6.74 6.09 -14.16
N VAL A 64 -7.86 6.23 -13.44
CA VAL A 64 -8.27 5.31 -12.38
C VAL A 64 -9.75 4.97 -12.54
N PRO A 65 -10.13 3.68 -12.50
CA PRO A 65 -11.54 3.30 -12.41
C PRO A 65 -12.16 3.88 -11.14
N VAL A 66 -13.27 4.62 -11.26
CA VAL A 66 -13.93 5.27 -10.12
C VAL A 66 -14.28 4.27 -9.00
N GLY A 67 -14.65 3.04 -9.37
CA GLY A 67 -14.93 1.98 -8.40
C GLY A 67 -13.75 1.71 -7.45
N HIS A 68 -12.50 1.78 -7.93
CA HIS A 68 -11.33 1.56 -7.08
C HIS A 68 -11.21 2.60 -5.97
N LEU A 69 -11.69 3.83 -6.18
CA LEU A 69 -11.70 4.86 -5.12
C LEU A 69 -12.60 4.43 -3.96
N ILE A 70 -13.77 3.87 -4.28
CA ILE A 70 -14.75 3.41 -3.30
C ILE A 70 -14.25 2.15 -2.59
N ASP A 71 -13.67 1.20 -3.32
CA ASP A 71 -13.16 -0.04 -2.74
C ASP A 71 -12.03 0.23 -1.73
N VAL A 72 -11.11 1.13 -2.07
CA VAL A 72 -10.00 1.53 -1.20
C VAL A 72 -10.48 2.28 0.04
N GLU A 73 -11.44 3.19 -0.13
CA GLU A 73 -12.05 3.93 0.98
C GLU A 73 -12.81 3.00 1.93
N ALA A 74 -13.59 2.07 1.38
CA ALA A 74 -14.34 1.08 2.16
C ALA A 74 -13.42 0.15 2.95
N GLY A 75 -12.33 -0.34 2.33
CA GLY A 75 -11.33 -1.16 3.01
C GLY A 75 -10.63 -0.43 4.16
N LEU A 76 -10.24 0.84 3.94
CA LEU A 76 -9.63 1.65 4.98
C LEU A 76 -10.61 1.94 6.13
N ARG A 77 -11.86 2.27 5.80
CA ARG A 77 -12.92 2.50 6.79
C ARG A 77 -13.18 1.25 7.62
N ALA A 78 -13.30 0.09 6.97
CA ALA A 78 -13.55 -1.18 7.64
C ALA A 78 -12.46 -1.46 8.68
N TRP A 79 -11.18 -1.29 8.33
CA TRP A 79 -10.06 -1.49 9.26
C TRP A 79 -10.05 -0.52 10.45
N LEU A 80 -10.31 0.76 10.21
CA LEU A 80 -10.24 1.81 11.25
C LEU A 80 -11.46 1.83 12.18
N SER A 81 -12.54 1.11 11.83
CA SER A 81 -13.75 0.99 12.65
C SER A 81 -13.88 -0.33 13.41
N LEU A 82 -12.83 -1.16 13.40
CA LEU A 82 -12.74 -2.39 14.20
C LEU A 82 -12.66 -2.10 15.71
#